data_AF-A0AAD1V7L9-F1
#
_entry.id   AF-A0AAD1V7L9-F1
#
_cell.length_a   1.000
_cell.length_b   1.000
_cell.length_c   1.000
_cell.angle_alpha   90.00
_cell.angle_beta   90.00
_cell.angle_gamma   90.00
#
_symmetry.space_group_name_H-M   'P 1'
#
loop_
_entity.id
_entity.type
_entity.pdbx_description
1 polymer ?
#
loop_
_entity_poly.entity_id
_entity_poly.type
_entity_poly.pdbx_seq_one_letter_code
_entity_poly.pdbx_strand_id
1 'polypeptide(L)'
;MNSTTHEQDFYAWTQEQSQLLKTGQLHQIDWQNIAEEIEDMGRSEKRQLDSRLELLIMHLLKWQFQPNLRSRSWQLTIKEQRLRLQKLL
;
A
#
# COMPACT_ATOMS: atom_id res chain seq x y z
N MET A 1 8.49 9.66 30.52
CA MET A 1 9.13 9.09 29.32
C MET A 1 8.15 9.35 28.19
N ASN A 2 8.55 10.20 27.24
CA ASN A 2 7.64 10.67 26.19
C ASN A 2 7.41 9.52 25.21
N SER A 3 6.26 8.87 25.33
CA SER A 3 5.74 7.97 24.31
C SER A 3 5.61 8.79 23.03
N THR A 4 6.46 8.53 22.06
CA THR A 4 6.28 9.03 20.69
C THR A 4 4.95 8.47 20.24
N THR A 5 3.89 9.27 20.24
CA THR A 5 2.56 8.79 19.89
C THR A 5 2.60 8.36 18.43
N HIS A 6 1.97 7.22 18.14
CA HIS A 6 1.80 6.64 16.80
C HIS A 6 1.41 7.70 15.75
N GLU A 7 0.60 8.68 16.15
CA GLU A 7 0.14 9.79 15.30
C GLU A 7 1.20 10.85 14.96
N GLN A 8 2.28 10.98 15.74
CA GLN A 8 3.29 12.03 15.58
C GLN A 8 4.50 11.58 14.78
N ASP A 9 4.94 10.33 14.96
CA ASP A 9 6.06 9.75 14.21
C ASP A 9 5.92 8.23 14.11
N PHE A 10 5.16 7.80 13.09
CA PHE A 10 4.95 6.39 12.79
C PHE A 10 6.25 5.62 12.57
N TYR A 11 7.26 6.24 11.94
CA TYR A 11 8.52 5.58 11.69
C TYR A 11 9.27 5.31 12.99
N ALA A 12 9.40 6.31 13.86
CA ALA A 12 10.00 6.13 15.17
C ALA A 12 9.26 5.07 16.01
N TRP A 13 7.92 5.12 16.01
CA TRP A 13 7.09 4.13 16.70
C TRP A 13 7.33 2.70 16.20
N THR A 14 7.36 2.47 14.87
CA THR A 14 7.63 1.12 14.33
C THR A 14 9.02 0.59 14.70
N GLN A 15 10.05 1.46 14.75
CA GLN A 15 11.38 1.07 15.20
C GLN A 15 11.40 0.70 16.69
N GLU A 16 10.70 1.47 17.52
CA GLU A 16 10.55 1.20 18.95
C GLU A 16 9.86 -0.15 19.20
N GLN A 17 8.71 -0.40 18.58
CA GLN A 17 7.98 -1.67 18.72
C GLN A 17 8.81 -2.86 18.21
N SER A 18 9.53 -2.70 17.11
CA SER A 18 10.47 -3.71 16.58
C SER A 18 11.58 -4.02 17.57
N GLN A 19 12.13 -3.01 18.26
CA GLN A 19 13.16 -3.20 19.27
C GLN A 19 12.62 -3.89 20.53
N LEU A 20 11.41 -3.55 20.98
CA LEU A 20 10.74 -4.20 22.10
C LEU A 20 10.48 -5.68 21.82
N LEU A 21 10.02 -6.03 20.60
CA LEU A 21 9.87 -7.41 20.13
C LEU A 21 11.20 -8.16 20.15
N LYS A 22 12.26 -7.60 19.58
CA LYS A 22 13.60 -8.22 19.52
C LYS A 22 14.23 -8.44 20.90
N THR A 23 13.94 -7.55 21.85
CA THR A 23 14.49 -7.62 23.22
C THR A 23 13.58 -8.39 24.18
N GLY A 24 12.45 -8.91 23.71
CA GLY A 24 11.52 -9.70 24.53
C GLY A 24 10.75 -8.87 25.58
N GLN A 25 10.72 -7.54 25.45
CA GLN A 25 10.03 -6.64 26.38
C GLN A 25 8.52 -6.55 26.07
N LEU A 26 7.85 -7.71 26.07
CA LEU A 26 6.48 -7.87 25.59
C LEU A 26 5.43 -7.05 26.36
N HIS A 27 5.74 -6.67 27.60
CA HIS A 27 4.86 -5.88 28.46
C HIS A 27 4.77 -4.39 28.08
N GLN A 28 5.71 -3.90 27.25
CA GLN A 28 5.73 -2.53 26.74
C GLN A 28 5.17 -2.43 25.31
N ILE A 29 4.82 -3.56 24.70
CA ILE A 29 4.32 -3.60 23.32
C ILE A 29 2.90 -3.05 23.26
N ASP A 30 2.69 -2.19 22.27
CA ASP A 30 1.38 -1.67 21.92
C ASP A 30 0.64 -2.65 20.99
N TRP A 31 0.09 -3.70 21.59
CA TRP A 31 -0.56 -4.80 20.87
C TRP A 31 -1.76 -4.37 20.04
N GLN A 32 -2.51 -3.37 20.51
CA GLN A 32 -3.71 -2.89 19.82
C GLN A 32 -3.33 -2.23 18.49
N ASN A 33 -2.40 -1.27 18.53
CA ASN A 33 -1.97 -0.58 17.31
C ASN A 33 -1.23 -1.53 16.36
N ILE A 34 -0.44 -2.50 16.86
CA ILE A 34 0.18 -3.51 15.98
C ILE A 34 -0.87 -4.38 15.27
N ALA A 35 -1.91 -4.82 15.97
CA ALA A 35 -2.97 -5.61 15.36
C ALA A 35 -3.71 -4.81 14.27
N GLU A 36 -4.02 -3.54 14.56
CA GLU A 36 -4.64 -2.63 13.58
C GLU A 36 -3.76 -2.43 12.35
N GLU A 37 -2.46 -2.19 12.52
CA GLU A 37 -1.52 -2.04 11.41
C GLU A 37 -1.41 -3.31 10.56
N ILE A 38 -1.40 -4.49 11.17
CA ILE A 38 -1.37 -5.77 10.42
C ILE A 38 -2.65 -5.94 9.59
N GLU A 39 -3.81 -5.63 10.17
CA GLU A 39 -5.07 -5.69 9.43
C GLU A 39 -5.13 -4.63 8.31
N ASP A 40 -4.66 -3.42 8.59
CA ASP A 40 -4.63 -2.32 7.62
C ASP A 40 -3.65 -2.57 6.49
N MET A 41 -2.52 -3.22 6.75
CA MET A 41 -1.59 -3.67 5.70
C MET A 41 -2.33 -4.56 4.70
N GLY A 42 -3.04 -5.59 5.16
CA GLY A 42 -3.81 -6.48 4.29
C GLY A 42 -4.93 -5.76 3.52
N ARG A 43 -5.64 -4.83 4.19
CA ARG A 43 -6.65 -3.98 3.53
C ARG A 43 -6.03 -3.05 2.49
N SER A 44 -4.85 -2.51 2.75
CA SER A 44 -4.15 -1.56 1.86
C SER A 44 -3.65 -2.23 0.59
N GLU A 45 -3.07 -3.44 0.69
CA GLU A 45 -2.63 -4.23 -0.46
C GLU A 45 -3.80 -4.59 -1.37
N LYS A 46 -4.92 -5.05 -0.77
CA LYS A 46 -6.15 -5.35 -1.53
C LYS A 46 -6.70 -4.10 -2.23
N ARG A 47 -6.85 -2.98 -1.52
CA ARG A 47 -7.32 -1.72 -2.12
C ARG A 47 -6.41 -1.25 -3.26
N GLN A 48 -5.10 -1.44 -3.11
CA GLN A 48 -4.14 -1.09 -4.14
C GLN A 48 -4.29 -1.99 -5.37
N LEU A 49 -4.49 -3.29 -5.18
CA LEU A 49 -4.77 -4.23 -6.28
C LEU A 49 -6.03 -3.83 -7.04
N ASP A 50 -7.14 -3.60 -6.33
CA ASP A 50 -8.43 -3.21 -6.90
C ASP A 50 -8.29 -1.91 -7.72
N SER A 51 -7.69 -0.87 -7.13
CA SER A 51 -7.50 0.43 -7.79
C SER A 51 -6.68 0.33 -9.08
N ARG A 52 -5.65 -0.53 -9.08
CA ARG A 52 -4.79 -0.73 -10.25
C ARG A 52 -5.51 -1.49 -11.37
N LEU A 53 -6.30 -2.51 -11.01
CA LEU A 53 -7.13 -3.24 -11.96
C LEU A 53 -8.19 -2.34 -12.58
N GLU A 54 -8.89 -1.54 -11.79
CA GLU A 54 -9.88 -0.58 -12.28
C GLU A 54 -9.28 0.39 -13.31
N LEU A 55 -8.14 1.01 -12.98
CA LEU A 55 -7.44 1.92 -13.89
C LEU A 55 -6.96 1.22 -15.16
N LEU A 56 -6.42 0.01 -15.04
CA LEU A 56 -5.95 -0.76 -16.18
C LEU A 56 -7.11 -1.12 -17.11
N ILE A 57 -8.20 -1.67 -16.58
CA ILE A 57 -9.38 -2.05 -17.35
C ILE A 57 -9.97 -0.83 -18.05
N MET A 58 -10.13 0.29 -17.34
CA MET A 58 -10.61 1.55 -17.91
C MET A 58 -9.76 2.01 -19.10
N HIS A 59 -8.43 1.98 -18.98
CA HIS A 59 -7.54 2.40 -20.07
C HIS A 59 -7.51 1.40 -21.22
N LEU A 60 -7.64 0.10 -20.96
CA LEU A 60 -7.76 -0.91 -22.02
C LEU A 60 -9.06 -0.74 -22.81
N LEU A 61 -10.18 -0.44 -22.14
CA LEU A 61 -11.46 -0.14 -22.78
C LEU A 61 -11.35 1.13 -23.64
N LYS A 62 -10.80 2.21 -23.09
CA LYS A 62 -10.51 3.43 -23.86
C LYS A 62 -9.62 3.13 -25.07
N TRP A 63 -8.59 2.32 -24.90
CA TRP A 63 -7.70 1.92 -25.99
C TRP A 63 -8.42 1.14 -27.09
N GLN A 64 -9.29 0.21 -26.72
CA GLN A 64 -10.04 -0.63 -27.67
C GLN A 64 -11.08 0.19 -28.43
N PHE A 65 -11.88 1.00 -27.73
CA PHE A 65 -13.06 1.64 -28.29
C PHE A 65 -12.85 3.10 -28.75
N GLN A 66 -11.72 3.72 -28.43
CA GLN A 66 -11.40 5.09 -28.83
C GLN A 66 -10.06 5.18 -29.57
N PRO A 67 -9.91 4.53 -30.74
CA PRO A 67 -8.64 4.47 -31.47
C PRO A 67 -8.09 5.84 -31.86
N ASN A 68 -8.98 6.80 -32.18
CA ASN A 68 -8.61 8.16 -32.57
C ASN A 68 -8.07 9.01 -31.40
N LEU A 69 -8.29 8.58 -30.15
CA LEU A 69 -7.85 9.29 -28.94
C LEU A 69 -6.65 8.61 -28.28
N ARG A 70 -6.11 7.55 -28.89
CA ARG A 70 -4.93 6.86 -28.36
C ARG A 70 -3.78 7.84 -28.28
N SER A 71 -3.16 7.86 -27.11
CA SER A 71 -2.02 8.72 -26.83
C SER A 71 -0.90 7.93 -26.20
N ARG A 72 0.32 8.45 -26.31
CA ARG A 72 1.48 7.92 -25.58
C ARG A 72 1.22 7.86 -24.08
N SER A 73 0.51 8.85 -23.53
CA SER A 73 0.14 8.89 -22.12
C SER A 73 -0.68 7.64 -21.71
N TRP A 74 -1.71 7.28 -22.47
CA TRP A 74 -2.53 6.10 -22.17
C TRP A 74 -1.75 4.80 -22.27
N GLN A 75 -0.88 4.68 -23.27
CA GLN A 75 -0.01 3.51 -23.40
C GLN A 75 0.94 3.37 -22.20
N LEU A 76 1.50 4.50 -21.73
CA LEU A 76 2.35 4.52 -20.54
C LEU A 76 1.56 4.16 -19.28
N THR A 77 0.34 4.66 -19.11
CA THR A 77 -0.53 4.27 -17.99
C THR A 77 -0.82 2.76 -18.00
N ILE A 78 -1.17 2.18 -19.16
CA ILE A 78 -1.40 0.73 -19.29
C ILE A 78 -0.14 -0.05 -18.90
N LYS A 79 1.03 0.37 -19.40
CA LYS A 79 2.31 -0.29 -19.09
C LYS A 79 2.63 -0.19 -17.59
N GLU A 80 2.46 0.98 -17.00
CA GLU A 80 2.73 1.22 -15.57
C GLU A 80 1.81 0.37 -14.69
N GLN A 81 0.49 0.34 -14.96
CA GLN A 81 -0.42 -0.47 -14.15
C GLN A 81 -0.09 -1.96 -14.25
N ARG A 82 0.25 -2.47 -15.45
CA ARG A 82 0.71 -3.86 -15.62
C ARG A 82 1.98 -4.17 -14.81
N LEU A 83 2.98 -3.29 -14.89
CA LEU A 83 4.22 -3.44 -14.13
C LEU A 83 3.98 -3.43 -12.62
N ARG A 84 3.08 -2.57 -12.14
CA ARG A 84 2.76 -2.47 -10.72
C ARG A 84 1.95 -3.65 -10.23
N LEU A 85 1.03 -4.18 -11.03
CA LEU A 85 0.29 -5.40 -10.73
C LEU A 85 1.21 -6.61 -10.61
N GLN A 86 2.23 -6.72 -11.48
CA GLN A 86 3.26 -7.77 -11.37
C GLN A 86 4.10 -7.70 -10.08
N LYS A 87 4.07 -6.60 -9.34
CA LYS A 87 4.76 -6.47 -8.05
C LYS A 87 3.86 -6.81 -6.87
N LEU A 88 2.54 -6.90 -7.08
CA LEU A 88 1.54 -7.20 -6.06
C LEU A 88 1.02 -8.65 -6.15
N LEU A 89 1.36 -9.37 -7.21
CA LEU A 89 1.01 -10.76 -7.48
C LEU A 89 2.30 -11.59 -7.55
#